data_AF-A0A0R2RC70-F1
#
_entry.id   AF-A0A0R2RC70-F1
#
_cell.length_a   1.000
_cell.length_b   1.000
_cell.length_c   1.000
_cell.angle_alpha   90.00
_cell.angle_beta   90.00
_cell.angle_gamma   90.00
#
_symmetry.space_group_name_H-M   'P 1'
#
loop_
_entity.id
_entity.type
_entity.pdbx_description
1 polymer ?
#
loop_
_entity_poly.entity_id
_entity_poly.type
_entity_poly.pdbx_seq_one_letter_code
_entity_poly.pdbx_strand_id
1 'polypeptide(L)' 'MTVTQVRSEIGNKPKNRATLRALGLRRIGHTNVLPDRPEIRGMLRRVPHLIEIKEGK' A
#
# COMPACT_ATOMS: atom_id res chain seq x y z
N MET A 1 9.51 -6.75 -1.95
CA MET A 1 8.94 -5.51 -2.50
C MET A 1 8.75 -4.51 -1.36
N THR A 2 9.26 -3.29 -1.52
CA THR A 2 9.13 -2.24 -0.51
C THR A 2 8.01 -1.30 -0.91
N VAL A 3 7.01 -1.13 -0.04
CA VAL A 3 5.82 -0.30 -0.32
C VAL A 3 5.78 0.85 0.66
N THR A 4 5.68 2.07 0.15
CA THR A 4 5.60 3.29 0.94
C THR A 4 4.26 3.97 0.70
N GLN A 5 3.58 4.42 1.76
CA GLN A 5 2.39 5.24 1.61
C GLN A 5 2.79 6.69 1.32
N VAL A 6 2.42 7.20 0.14
CA VAL A 6 2.79 8.56 -0.30
C VAL A 6 1.64 9.57 -0.15
N ARG A 7 0.39 9.09 -0.02
CA ARG A 7 -0.79 9.96 0.16
C ARG A 7 -1.67 9.50 1.31
N SER A 8 -2.45 10.43 1.84
CA SER A 8 -3.37 10.20 2.96
C SER A 8 -4.47 9.19 2.61
N GLU A 9 -4.88 8.38 3.59
CA GLU A 9 -6.06 7.52 3.48
C GLU A 9 -7.39 8.29 3.73
N ILE A 10 -7.31 9.52 4.22
CA ILE A 10 -8.49 10.36 4.52
C ILE A 10 -9.23 10.69 3.22
N GLY A 11 -10.57 10.64 3.26
CA GLY A 11 -11.42 10.90 2.08
C GLY A 11 -11.47 9.76 1.06
N ASN A 12 -10.66 8.71 1.21
CA ASN A 12 -10.72 7.53 0.34
C ASN A 12 -11.84 6.56 0.74
N LYS A 13 -12.29 5.76 -0.23
CA LYS A 13 -13.31 4.72 -0.03
C LYS A 13 -12.93 3.78 1.13
N PRO A 14 -13.88 3.30 1.96
CA PRO A 14 -13.59 2.40 3.08
C PRO A 14 -12.76 1.16 2.70
N LYS A 15 -12.98 0.60 1.51
CA LYS A 15 -12.22 -0.54 0.98
C LYS A 15 -10.73 -0.22 0.76
N ASN A 16 -10.41 1.00 0.32
CA ASN A 16 -9.02 1.42 0.10
C ASN A 16 -8.29 1.60 1.43
N ARG A 17 -8.96 2.21 2.43
CA ARG A 17 -8.43 2.34 3.79
C ARG A 17 -8.17 0.97 4.43
N ALA A 18 -9.13 0.04 4.30
CA ALA A 18 -8.95 -1.34 4.76
C ALA A 18 -7.75 -2.02 4.07
N THR A 19 -7.56 -1.77 2.77
CA THR A 19 -6.41 -2.31 2.02
C THR A 19 -5.09 -1.75 2.55
N LEU A 20 -4.97 -0.45 2.76
CA LEU A 20 -3.77 0.17 3.34
C LEU A 20 -3.44 -0.40 4.73
N ARG A 21 -4.46 -0.56 5.58
CA ARG A 21 -4.30 -1.16 6.91
C ARG A 21 -3.84 -2.62 6.84
N ALA A 22 -4.41 -3.41 5.93
CA ALA A 22 -4.02 -4.80 5.71
C ALA A 22 -2.59 -4.93 5.15
N LEU A 23 -2.14 -3.95 4.37
CA LEU A 23 -0.74 -3.84 3.92
C LEU A 23 0.21 -3.32 5.02
N GLY A 24 -0.30 -2.99 6.21
CA GLY A 24 0.49 -2.46 7.32
C GLY A 24 0.88 -0.98 7.16
N LEU A 25 0.23 -0.26 6.25
CA LEU A 25 0.48 1.17 6.01
C LEU A 25 -0.47 2.01 6.86
N ARG A 26 0.06 2.63 7.92
CA ARG A 26 -0.73 3.36 8.94
C ARG A 26 -0.62 4.88 8.85
N ARG A 27 0.41 5.42 8.19
CA ARG A 27 0.67 6.86 8.09
C ARG A 27 1.44 7.19 6.80
N ILE A 28 1.35 8.44 6.34
CA ILE A 28 2.13 8.92 5.19
C ILE A 28 3.63 8.81 5.51
N GLY A 29 4.42 8.36 4.53
CA GLY A 29 5.85 8.07 4.67
C GLY A 29 6.15 6.71 5.31
N HIS A 30 5.14 6.01 5.84
CA HIS A 30 5.35 4.66 6.38
C HIS A 30 5.69 3.69 5.26
N THR A 31 6.72 2.90 5.49
CA THR A 31 7.22 1.91 4.53
C THR A 31 7.10 0.53 5.14
N ASN A 32 6.63 -0.43 4.37
CA ASN A 32 6.57 -1.83 4.76
C ASN A 32 7.17 -2.73 3.68
N VAL A 33 7.93 -3.74 4.09
CA VAL A 33 8.48 -4.74 3.18
C VAL A 33 7.52 -5.91 3.11
N LEU A 34 7.05 -6.18 1.90
CA LEU A 34 6.07 -7.23 1.63
C LEU A 34 6.66 -8.28 0.68
N PRO A 35 6.30 -9.57 0.87
CA PRO A 35 6.68 -10.62 -0.06
C PRO A 35 5.98 -10.40 -1.41
N ASP A 36 6.65 -10.73 -2.52
CA ASP A 36 6.04 -10.63 -3.84
C ASP A 36 5.13 -11.84 -4.08
N ARG A 37 3.87 -11.68 -3.70
CA ARG A 37 2.82 -12.67 -3.91
C ARG A 37 1.70 -12.08 -4.77
N PRO A 38 1.00 -12.89 -5.59
CA PRO A 38 -0.06 -12.40 -6.45
C PRO A 38 -1.21 -11.75 -5.65
N GLU A 39 -1.51 -12.22 -4.44
CA GLU A 39 -2.56 -11.63 -3.61
C GLU A 39 -2.20 -10.20 -3.19
N ILE A 40 -0.94 -9.98 -2.76
CA ILE A 40 -0.45 -8.64 -2.38
C ILE A 40 -0.42 -7.73 -3.61
N ARG A 41 0.04 -8.21 -4.77
CA ARG A 41 0.03 -7.43 -6.01
C ARG A 41 -1.38 -6.98 -6.39
N GLY A 42 -2.39 -7.84 -6.17
CA GLY A 42 -3.80 -7.48 -6.34
C GLY A 42 -4.25 -6.36 -5.40
N MET A 43 -3.84 -6.41 -4.13
CA MET A 43 -4.11 -5.35 -3.15
C MET A 43 -3.46 -4.02 -3.54
N LEU A 44 -2.20 -4.04 -4.00
CA LEU A 44 -1.48 -2.85 -4.42
C LEU A 44 -2.12 -2.19 -5.65
N ARG A 45 -2.56 -2.99 -6.63
CA ARG A 45 -3.32 -2.53 -7.80
C ARG A 45 -4.63 -1.84 -7.45
N ARG A 46 -5.18 -2.06 -6.25
CA ARG A 46 -6.40 -1.41 -5.78
C ARG A 46 -6.15 0.03 -5.31
N VAL A 47 -4.95 0.33 -4.81
CA VAL A 47 -4.61 1.63 -4.21
C VAL A 47 -3.36 2.28 -4.86
N PRO A 48 -3.19 2.24 -6.20
CA PRO A 48 -1.93 2.61 -6.86
C PRO A 48 -1.57 4.09 -6.67
N HIS A 49 -2.55 4.96 -6.44
CA HIS A 49 -2.36 6.39 -6.24
C HIS A 49 -2.05 6.78 -4.78
N LEU A 50 -2.11 5.83 -3.84
CA LEU A 50 -1.83 6.07 -2.42
C LEU A 50 -0.46 5.56 -1.99
N ILE A 51 0.17 4.75 -2.84
CA ILE A 51 1.41 4.05 -2.54
C ILE A 51 2.47 4.32 -3.60
N GLU A 52 3.71 4.10 -3.22
CA GLU A 52 4.85 3.98 -4.11
C GLU A 52 5.49 2.61 -3.85
N ILE A 53 5.86 1.91 -4.93
CA ILE A 53 6.45 0.59 -4.87
C ILE A 53 7.89 0.71 -5.32
N LYS A 54 8.82 0.26 -4.49
CA LYS A 54 10.22 0.05 -4.82
C LYS A 54 10.49 -1.44 -4.89
N GLU A 55 10.75 -1.93 -6.09
CA GLU A 55 11.30 -3.28 -6.28
C GLU A 55 12.78 -3.20 -5.90
N GLY A 56 13.14 -3.84 -4.79
CA GLY A 56 14.54 -4.11 -4.49
C GLY A 56 15.06 -5.10 -5.52
N LYS A 57 16.22 -4.79 -6.11
CA LYS A 57 16.92 -5.61 -7.11
C LYS A 57 16.89 -7.10 -6.81
#